data_AF-A0A382NX64-F1
#
_entry.id   AF-A0A382NX64-F1
#
_cell.length_a   1.000
_cell.length_b   1.000
_cell.length_c   1.000
_cell.angle_alpha   90.00
_cell.angle_beta   90.00
_cell.angle_gamma   90.00
#
_symmetry.space_group_name_H-M   'P 1'
#
loop_
_entity.id
_entity.type
_entity.pdbx_description
1 polymer ?
#
loop_
_entity_poly.entity_id
_entity_poly.type
_entity_poly.pdbx_seq_one_letter_code
_entity_poly.pdbx_strand_id
1 'polypeptide(L)'
;MANKQKLADQIRSNVELAKEGEKKRKGGKTGLPKSASSNAYVAPHRHCAICQSPIAQERDPPVCGVSKCMEEYESRERQRKRWNMLLYIAPAIMIGALVLQLMASG
;
A
#
# COMPACT_ATOMS: atom_id res chain seq x y z
N MET A 1 -44.82 33.03 5.41
CA MET A 1 -44.02 32.21 6.36
C MET A 1 -43.92 30.73 5.97
N ALA A 2 -44.91 30.15 5.27
CA ALA A 2 -44.95 28.73 4.90
C ALA A 2 -43.80 28.21 3.99
N ASN A 3 -43.22 29.08 3.15
CA ASN A 3 -42.15 28.67 2.21
C ASN A 3 -40.80 28.42 2.93
N LYS A 4 -40.51 29.18 4.00
CA LYS A 4 -39.29 29.01 4.80
C LYS A 4 -39.27 27.69 5.58
N GLN A 5 -40.43 27.24 6.06
CA GLN A 5 -40.56 25.97 6.78
C GLN A 5 -40.35 24.77 5.83
N LYS A 6 -40.97 24.80 4.64
CA LYS A 6 -40.75 23.78 3.61
C LYS A 6 -39.29 23.65 3.20
N LEU A 7 -38.58 24.77 3.05
CA LEU A 7 -37.15 24.77 2.74
C LEU A 7 -36.32 24.16 3.89
N ALA A 8 -36.63 24.50 5.14
CA ALA A 8 -35.95 23.92 6.30
C ALA A 8 -36.17 22.41 6.41
N ASP A 9 -37.36 21.92 6.05
CA ASP A 9 -37.67 20.49 6.06
C ASP A 9 -36.99 19.75 4.92
N GLN A 10 -36.88 20.35 3.73
CA GLN A 10 -36.09 19.81 2.62
C GLN A 10 -34.59 19.76 2.94
N ILE A 11 -34.05 20.76 3.62
CA ILE A 11 -32.64 20.74 4.05
C ILE A 11 -32.42 19.60 5.05
N ARG A 12 -33.33 19.41 6.02
CA ARG A 12 -33.24 18.32 6.99
C ARG A 12 -33.33 16.95 6.33
N SER A 13 -34.27 16.73 5.41
CA SER A 13 -34.39 15.45 4.71
C SER A 13 -33.17 15.14 3.84
N ASN A 14 -32.59 16.14 3.16
CA ASN A 14 -31.36 15.98 2.39
C ASN A 14 -30.15 15.60 3.27
N VAL A 15 -30.04 16.21 4.46
CA VAL A 15 -28.98 15.89 5.43
C VAL A 15 -29.14 14.47 5.99
N GLU A 16 -30.37 14.03 6.24
CA GLU A 16 -30.65 12.65 6.70
C GLU A 16 -30.31 11.62 5.62
N LEU A 17 -30.70 11.86 4.37
CA LEU A 17 -30.35 11.02 3.22
C LEU A 17 -28.83 10.93 3.02
N ALA A 18 -28.10 12.03 3.20
CA ALA A 18 -26.63 12.05 3.15
C ALA A 18 -26.01 11.20 4.27
N LYS A 19 -26.51 11.32 5.51
CA LYS A 19 -26.05 10.52 6.66
C LYS A 19 -26.35 9.03 6.49
N GLU A 20 -27.50 8.66 5.92
CA GLU A 20 -27.81 7.26 5.61
C GLU A 20 -26.93 6.70 4.50
N GLY A 21 -26.67 7.48 3.45
CA GLY A 21 -25.71 7.12 2.40
C GLY A 21 -24.31 6.88 2.96
N GLU A 22 -23.87 7.69 3.90
CA GLU A 22 -22.58 7.53 4.58
C GLU A 22 -22.55 6.30 5.49
N LYS A 23 -23.63 6.01 6.23
CA LYS A 23 -23.77 4.81 7.06
C LYS A 23 -23.78 3.52 6.22
N LYS A 24 -24.44 3.52 5.06
CA LYS A 24 -24.43 2.39 4.10
C LYS A 24 -23.07 2.22 3.42
N ARG A 25 -22.30 3.30 3.28
CA ARG A 25 -20.92 3.32 2.75
C ARG A 25 -19.84 2.94 3.77
N LYS A 26 -20.19 2.47 4.98
CA LYS A 26 -19.22 2.02 5.99
C LYS A 26 -18.52 0.68 5.63
N GLY A 27 -18.13 0.53 4.37
CA GLY A 27 -17.15 -0.43 3.88
C GLY A 27 -15.75 0.18 3.80
N GLY A 28 -15.16 0.54 4.94
CA GLY A 28 -13.74 0.90 5.03
C GLY A 28 -13.30 2.16 4.27
N LYS A 29 -11.97 2.39 4.25
CA LYS A 29 -11.28 3.60 3.77
C LYS A 29 -11.49 3.90 2.27
N THR A 30 -11.99 2.92 1.52
CA THR A 30 -12.13 2.96 0.06
C THR A 30 -13.57 3.22 -0.40
N GLY A 31 -14.55 3.24 0.51
CA GLY A 31 -15.96 3.48 0.17
C GLY A 31 -16.63 2.36 -0.66
N LEU A 32 -15.93 1.23 -0.86
CA LEU A 32 -16.47 0.04 -1.52
C LEU A 32 -17.22 -0.84 -0.53
N PRO A 33 -18.31 -1.50 -0.94
CA PRO A 33 -19.03 -2.43 -0.09
C PRO A 33 -18.13 -3.62 0.30
N LYS A 34 -18.18 -4.00 1.59
CA LYS A 34 -17.45 -5.17 2.13
C LYS A 34 -18.09 -6.52 1.78
N SER A 35 -19.35 -6.50 1.34
CA SER A 35 -20.10 -7.72 1.05
C SER A 35 -19.83 -8.22 -0.36
N ALA A 36 -19.45 -9.49 -0.49
CA ALA A 36 -19.29 -10.19 -1.76
C ALA A 36 -20.60 -10.26 -2.58
N SER A 37 -21.75 -10.00 -1.97
CA SER A 37 -23.06 -9.99 -2.64
C SER A 37 -23.34 -8.71 -3.45
N SER A 38 -22.45 -7.73 -3.43
CA SER A 38 -22.67 -6.44 -4.08
C SER A 38 -21.91 -6.35 -5.40
N ASN A 39 -22.53 -5.75 -6.43
CA ASN A 39 -21.89 -5.58 -7.75
C ASN A 39 -20.66 -4.67 -7.72
N ALA A 40 -20.50 -3.84 -6.68
CA ALA A 40 -19.32 -2.99 -6.50
C ALA A 40 -18.27 -3.62 -5.56
N TYR A 41 -18.41 -4.91 -5.23
CA TYR A 41 -17.41 -5.64 -4.44
C TYR A 41 -16.16 -5.89 -5.28
N VAL A 42 -15.00 -5.55 -4.72
CA VAL A 42 -13.70 -5.90 -5.29
C VAL A 42 -12.99 -6.79 -4.27
N ALA A 43 -12.71 -8.02 -4.67
CA ALA A 43 -11.97 -8.95 -3.84
C ALA A 43 -10.56 -8.40 -3.55
N PRO A 44 -10.04 -8.58 -2.32
CA PRO A 44 -8.66 -8.28 -2.00
C PRO A 44 -7.70 -8.96 -2.99
N HIS A 45 -6.81 -8.16 -3.59
CA HIS A 45 -5.82 -8.62 -4.55
C HIS A 45 -4.49 -7.90 -4.29
N ARG A 46 -3.40 -8.46 -4.81
CA ARG A 46 -2.11 -7.77 -4.86
C ARG A 46 -1.85 -7.30 -6.29
N HIS A 47 -0.89 -6.41 -6.46
CA HIS A 47 -0.39 -5.99 -7.77
C HIS A 47 1.00 -6.55 -7.99
N CYS A 48 1.33 -6.89 -9.23
CA CYS A 48 2.70 -7.27 -9.58
C CYS A 48 3.67 -6.13 -9.25
N ALA A 49 4.77 -6.45 -8.57
CA ALA A 49 5.78 -5.46 -8.17
C ALA A 49 6.47 -4.76 -9.35
N ILE A 50 6.38 -5.30 -10.56
CA ILE A 50 7.03 -4.78 -11.77
C ILE A 50 6.01 -4.05 -12.66
N CYS A 51 4.99 -4.76 -13.17
CA CYS A 51 4.03 -4.22 -14.14
C CYS A 51 2.69 -3.79 -13.53
N GLN A 52 2.48 -3.96 -12.22
CA GLN A 52 1.26 -3.57 -11.49
C GLN A 52 -0.03 -4.30 -11.91
N SER A 53 0.05 -5.35 -12.72
CA SER A 53 -1.11 -6.17 -13.04
C SER A 53 -1.71 -6.82 -11.78
N PRO A 54 -3.04 -7.00 -11.69
CA PRO A 54 -3.66 -7.67 -10.56
C PRO A 54 -3.19 -9.14 -10.48
N ILE A 55 -2.87 -9.59 -9.27
CA ILE A 55 -2.44 -10.95 -8.93
C ILE A 55 -3.18 -11.41 -7.67
N ALA A 56 -3.26 -12.73 -7.48
CA ALA A 56 -3.83 -13.31 -6.27
C ALA A 56 -3.10 -12.79 -5.02
N GLN A 57 -3.85 -12.63 -3.92
CA GLN A 57 -3.30 -12.06 -2.69
C GLN A 57 -2.16 -12.90 -2.09
N GLU A 58 -2.26 -14.23 -2.17
CA GLU A 58 -1.29 -15.16 -1.59
C GLU A 58 -0.18 -15.56 -2.58
N ARG A 59 -0.02 -14.83 -3.69
CA ARG A 59 0.99 -15.16 -4.70
C ARG A 59 2.38 -14.76 -4.21
N ASP A 60 3.28 -15.75 -4.17
CA ASP A 60 4.71 -15.59 -3.89
C ASP A 60 5.52 -16.33 -4.97
N PRO A 61 6.45 -15.68 -5.70
CA PRO A 61 6.85 -14.26 -5.64
C PRO A 61 5.73 -13.27 -6.08
N PRO A 62 5.79 -11.99 -5.65
CA PRO A 62 4.79 -10.97 -5.95
C PRO A 62 4.88 -10.44 -7.40
N VAL A 63 4.93 -11.34 -8.38
CA VAL A 63 5.04 -11.04 -9.82
C VAL A 63 4.02 -11.79 -10.65
N CYS A 64 3.69 -11.27 -11.83
CA CYS A 64 2.63 -11.80 -12.69
C CYS A 64 2.99 -13.10 -13.42
N GLY A 65 4.27 -13.52 -13.43
CA GLY A 65 4.75 -14.74 -14.10
C GLY A 65 5.17 -14.55 -15.57
N VAL A 66 5.06 -13.33 -16.10
CA VAL A 66 5.66 -12.98 -17.39
C VAL A 66 7.18 -13.01 -17.25
N SER A 67 7.89 -13.62 -18.22
CA SER A 67 9.35 -13.78 -18.20
C SER A 67 10.08 -12.48 -17.85
N LYS A 68 9.73 -11.39 -18.54
CA LYS A 68 10.27 -10.05 -18.29
C LYS A 68 10.14 -9.60 -16.83
N CYS A 69 8.98 -9.83 -16.21
CA CYS A 69 8.76 -9.46 -14.81
C CYS A 69 9.50 -10.37 -13.83
N MET A 70 9.73 -11.64 -14.19
CA MET A 70 10.49 -12.57 -13.36
C MET A 70 11.99 -12.23 -13.37
N GLU A 71 12.56 -11.98 -14.55
CA GLU A 71 13.97 -11.58 -14.69
C GLU A 71 14.26 -10.25 -13.96
N GLU A 72 13.38 -9.26 -14.11
CA GLU A 72 13.52 -7.98 -13.43
C GLU A 72 13.39 -8.13 -11.91
N TYR A 73 12.48 -8.98 -11.44
CA TYR A 73 12.36 -9.26 -10.02
C TYR A 73 13.60 -9.97 -9.45
N GLU A 74 14.14 -10.96 -10.15
CA GLU A 74 15.34 -11.67 -9.72
C GLU A 74 16.56 -10.74 -9.66
N SER A 75 16.72 -9.86 -10.65
CA SER A 75 17.81 -8.88 -10.65
C SER A 75 17.69 -7.89 -9.48
N ARG A 76 16.49 -7.38 -9.19
CA ARG A 76 16.20 -6.53 -8.03
C ARG A 76 16.46 -7.26 -6.71
N GLU A 77 16.14 -8.55 -6.64
CA GLU A 77 16.37 -9.37 -5.45
C GLU A 77 17.87 -9.61 -5.18
N ARG A 78 18.65 -9.88 -6.23
CA ARG A 78 20.12 -9.96 -6.13
C ARG A 78 20.72 -8.62 -5.67
N GLN A 79 20.21 -7.50 -6.18
CA GLN A 79 20.64 -6.18 -5.73
C GLN A 79 20.30 -5.95 -4.26
N ARG A 80 19.07 -6.24 -3.82
CA ARG A 80 18.67 -6.11 -2.41
C ARG A 80 19.59 -6.88 -1.48
N LYS A 81 19.95 -8.13 -1.81
CA LYS A 81 20.88 -8.93 -1.00
C LYS A 81 22.26 -8.29 -0.89
N ARG A 82 22.79 -7.74 -1.98
CA ARG A 82 24.08 -7.03 -2.00
C ARG A 82 24.03 -5.74 -1.18
N TRP A 83 22.99 -4.93 -1.37
CA TRP A 83 22.78 -3.70 -0.60
C TRP A 83 22.61 -4.00 0.89
N ASN A 84 21.87 -5.05 1.25
CA ASN A 84 21.69 -5.45 2.64
C ASN A 84 23.01 -5.86 3.28
N MET A 85 23.88 -6.58 2.57
CA MET A 85 25.23 -6.88 3.05
C MET A 85 26.07 -5.61 3.23
N LEU A 86 25.98 -4.67 2.28
CA LEU A 86 26.74 -3.41 2.34
C LEU A 86 26.40 -2.58 3.58
N LEU A 87 25.15 -2.62 4.06
CA LEU A 87 24.72 -1.95 5.29
C LEU A 87 25.52 -2.39 6.52
N TYR A 88 26.04 -3.61 6.55
CA TYR A 88 26.87 -4.12 7.64
C TYR A 88 28.36 -3.95 7.37
N ILE A 89 28.79 -4.09 6.12
CA ILE A 89 30.21 -3.99 5.74
C ILE A 89 30.72 -2.55 5.90
N ALA A 90 29.95 -1.55 5.45
CA ALA A 90 30.36 -0.15 5.50
C ALA A 90 30.66 0.34 6.94
N PRO A 91 29.77 0.17 7.94
CA PRO A 91 30.08 0.57 9.31
C PRO A 91 31.23 -0.25 9.92
N ALA A 92 31.36 -1.54 9.60
CA ALA A 92 32.47 -2.35 10.08
C ALA A 92 33.82 -1.80 9.58
N ILE A 93 33.91 -1.42 8.31
CA ILE A 93 35.13 -0.80 7.75
C ILE A 93 35.41 0.54 8.41
N MET A 94 34.39 1.39 8.60
CA MET A 94 34.55 2.70 9.26
C MET A 94 35.10 2.57 10.68
N ILE A 95 34.53 1.67 11.49
CA ILE A 95 34.99 1.42 12.85
C ILE A 95 36.40 0.83 12.83
N GLY A 96 36.67 -0.15 11.97
CA GLY A 96 38.00 -0.75 11.83
C GLY A 96 39.07 0.28 11.48
N ALA A 97 38.79 1.18 10.54
CA ALA A 97 39.68 2.26 10.16
C ALA A 97 39.93 3.24 11.31
N LEU A 98 38.89 3.58 12.09
CA LEU A 98 39.02 4.43 13.27
C LEU A 98 39.94 3.80 14.33
N VAL A 99 39.76 2.50 14.60
CA VAL A 99 40.60 1.76 15.56
C VAL A 99 42.06 1.73 15.10
N LEU A 100 42.31 1.51 13.81
CA LEU A 100 43.66 1.55 13.24
C LEU A 100 44.29 2.94 13.39
N GLN A 101 43.54 4.02 13.16
CA GLN A 101 44.04 5.38 13.38
C GLN A 101 44.41 5.62 14.85
N LEU A 102 43.57 5.19 15.79
CA LEU A 102 43.83 5.34 17.22
C LEU A 102 45.09 4.59 17.66
N MET A 103 45.29 3.35 17.17
CA MET A 103 46.51 2.58 17.45
C MET A 103 47.76 3.18 16.79
N ALA A 104 47.62 3.82 15.63
CA ALA A 104 48.75 4.46 14.95
C ALA A 104 49.13 5.83 15.54
N SER A 105 48.21 6.48 16.27
CA SER A 105 48.39 7.81 16.87
C SER A 105 48.79 7.80 18.35
N GLY A 106 48.78 6.63 19.00
CA GLY A 106 49.19 6.44 20.40
C GLY A 106 50.56 5.79 20.50
#